data_AF-A0A9P3LV05-F1
#
_entry.id   AF-A0A9P3LV05-F1
#
_cell.length_a   1.000
_cell.length_b   1.000
_cell.length_c   1.000
_cell.angle_alpha   90.00
_cell.angle_beta   90.00
_cell.angle_gamma   90.00
#
_symmetry.space_group_name_H-M   'P 1'
#
loop_
_entity.id
_entity.type
_entity.pdbx_description
1 polymer ?
#
loop_
_entity_poly.entity_id
_entity_poly.type
_entity_poly.pdbx_seq_one_letter_code
_entity_poly.pdbx_strand_id
1 'polypeptide(L)'
;MKFAATLAAALLCSSAASAHFILTYPASRGFNDDAEPTGPCGGFNALSNRTQFPLTNGFVEILSVHPSSTLQINVVLGSNPAAADFTAAASTPANSTSMNHPGHGCFPLNLSSFNGAANNANATIQLIYNGGDGPLYQCADVVLVTSAPGFDQSQCVNNNDATTSSSGVAPAPTGSGAASIPAKSAALVALTFVAAMMSL
;
A
#
# COMPACT_ATOMS: atom_id res chain seq x y z
N MET A 1 -41.37 34.03 -34.67
CA MET A 1 -41.63 32.75 -33.96
C MET A 1 -40.28 32.16 -33.59
N LYS A 2 -40.21 31.58 -32.38
CA LYS A 2 -39.06 31.52 -31.47
C LYS A 2 -37.91 30.65 -31.99
N PHE A 3 -36.68 31.18 -31.93
CA PHE A 3 -35.44 30.40 -32.03
C PHE A 3 -35.31 29.55 -30.75
N ALA A 4 -35.42 28.23 -30.90
CA ALA A 4 -35.16 27.29 -29.81
C ALA A 4 -33.65 27.08 -29.69
N ALA A 5 -33.01 27.80 -28.77
CA ALA A 5 -31.64 27.54 -28.37
C ALA A 5 -31.65 26.45 -27.29
N THR A 6 -31.39 25.20 -27.68
CA THR A 6 -31.13 24.09 -26.75
C THR A 6 -29.73 24.25 -26.14
N LEU A 7 -29.69 24.61 -24.87
CA LEU A 7 -28.48 24.67 -24.05
C LEU A 7 -28.04 23.23 -23.70
N ALA A 8 -27.00 22.72 -24.35
CA ALA A 8 -26.36 21.47 -23.96
C ALA A 8 -25.38 21.75 -22.80
N ALA A 9 -25.80 21.51 -21.57
CA ALA A 9 -24.93 21.52 -20.40
C ALA A 9 -24.19 20.17 -20.30
N ALA A 10 -23.00 20.08 -20.89
CA ALA A 10 -22.10 18.96 -20.67
C ALA A 10 -21.48 19.10 -19.27
N LEU A 11 -22.03 18.39 -18.29
CA LEU A 11 -21.41 18.21 -16.97
C LEU A 11 -20.12 17.40 -17.18
N LEU A 12 -18.97 18.08 -17.18
CA LEU A 12 -17.66 17.46 -17.07
C LEU A 12 -17.56 16.93 -15.64
N CYS A 13 -17.93 15.67 -15.42
CA CYS A 13 -17.56 14.95 -14.21
C CYS A 13 -16.05 14.75 -14.23
N SER A 14 -15.31 15.68 -13.64
CA SER A 14 -13.90 15.50 -13.32
C SER A 14 -13.81 14.43 -12.24
N SER A 15 -13.57 13.18 -12.63
CA SER A 15 -13.20 12.12 -11.70
C SER A 15 -11.86 12.51 -11.06
N ALA A 16 -11.87 12.92 -9.79
CA ALA A 16 -10.63 12.99 -9.02
C ALA A 16 -10.11 11.56 -8.87
N ALA A 17 -9.01 11.23 -9.56
CA ALA A 17 -8.30 10.00 -9.29
C ALA A 17 -7.54 10.20 -7.97
N SER A 18 -7.95 9.48 -6.92
CA SER A 18 -7.28 9.52 -5.63
C SER A 18 -6.06 8.61 -5.65
N ALA A 19 -4.90 9.13 -5.25
CA ALA A 19 -3.63 8.41 -5.29
C ALA A 19 -3.25 7.83 -3.92
N HIS A 20 -4.16 7.06 -3.31
CA HIS A 20 -3.91 6.45 -2.01
C HIS A 20 -2.81 5.37 -2.06
N PHE A 21 -2.25 5.06 -0.89
CA PHE A 21 -1.35 3.92 -0.70
C PHE A 21 -1.73 3.14 0.55
N ILE A 22 -1.15 1.95 0.74
CA ILE A 22 -1.30 1.19 1.98
C ILE A 22 0.09 0.78 2.43
N LEU A 23 0.47 1.11 3.66
CA LEU A 23 1.68 0.57 4.28
C LEU A 23 1.43 -0.89 4.69
N THR A 24 1.97 -1.83 3.91
CA THR A 24 1.76 -3.28 4.10
C THR A 24 2.79 -3.90 5.02
N TYR A 25 4.01 -3.35 5.09
CA TYR A 25 5.02 -3.74 6.07
C TYR A 25 5.97 -2.58 6.44
N PRO A 26 6.33 -2.39 7.73
CA PRO A 26 5.75 -3.04 8.91
C PRO A 26 4.29 -2.64 9.13
N ALA A 27 3.60 -3.32 10.06
CA ALA A 27 2.18 -3.06 10.30
C ALA A 27 1.91 -1.58 10.63
N SER A 28 1.01 -0.95 9.88
CA SER A 28 0.63 0.44 10.09
C SER A 28 -0.19 0.61 11.38
N ARG A 29 -0.35 1.86 11.84
CA ARG A 29 -1.25 2.19 12.95
C ARG A 29 -2.73 1.96 12.62
N GLY A 30 -3.04 1.88 11.34
CA GLY A 30 -4.38 1.81 10.79
C GLY A 30 -4.39 2.43 9.41
N PHE A 31 -5.53 2.31 8.74
CA PHE A 31 -5.74 2.86 7.41
C PHE A 31 -7.19 3.29 7.24
N ASN A 32 -7.37 4.47 6.66
CA ASN A 32 -8.63 5.05 6.23
C ASN A 32 -8.31 6.08 5.14
N ASP A 33 -8.72 5.80 3.92
CA ASP A 33 -8.50 6.62 2.72
C ASP A 33 -8.86 8.10 2.98
N ASP A 34 -10.01 8.37 3.59
CA ASP A 34 -10.50 9.74 3.83
C ASP A 34 -9.61 10.51 4.82
N ALA A 35 -8.94 9.80 5.73
CA ALA A 35 -8.08 10.38 6.77
C ALA A 35 -6.62 10.45 6.34
N GLU A 36 -6.22 9.75 5.28
CA GLU A 36 -4.84 9.64 4.82
C GLU A 36 -4.14 10.99 4.56
N PRO A 37 -4.82 12.06 4.07
CA PRO A 37 -4.23 13.40 3.95
C PRO A 37 -3.94 14.09 5.29
N THR A 38 -4.41 13.53 6.42
CA THR A 38 -4.26 14.13 7.75
C THR A 38 -2.94 13.72 8.39
N GLY A 39 -1.93 14.59 8.29
CA GLY A 39 -0.65 14.39 8.96
C GLY A 39 -0.77 14.34 10.50
N PRO A 40 0.20 13.70 11.19
CA PRO A 40 1.41 13.08 10.64
C PRO A 40 1.24 11.61 10.23
N CYS A 41 0.14 10.95 10.61
CA CYS A 41 -0.04 9.50 10.51
C CYS A 41 -1.40 9.10 9.89
N GLY A 42 -1.94 9.90 8.98
CA GLY A 42 -3.21 9.61 8.30
C GLY A 42 -4.41 9.64 9.24
N GLY A 43 -4.39 10.52 10.24
CA GLY A 43 -5.39 10.58 11.31
C GLY A 43 -5.23 9.54 12.44
N PHE A 44 -4.33 8.55 12.31
CA PHE A 44 -4.08 7.53 13.33
C PHE A 44 -3.02 7.98 14.34
N ASN A 45 -3.42 8.85 15.27
CA ASN A 45 -2.51 9.46 16.25
C ASN A 45 -2.13 8.55 17.42
N ALA A 46 -2.94 7.54 17.74
CA ALA A 46 -2.65 6.58 18.80
C ALA A 46 -1.60 5.56 18.34
N LEU A 47 -0.72 5.15 19.27
CA LEU A 47 0.27 4.10 19.00
C LEU A 47 -0.42 2.76 18.70
N SER A 48 0.19 1.98 17.80
CA SER A 48 -0.18 0.58 17.57
C SER A 48 0.83 -0.38 18.19
N ASN A 49 0.55 -1.69 18.07
CA ASN A 49 1.49 -2.72 18.47
C ASN A 49 2.79 -2.60 17.66
N ARG A 50 3.92 -2.55 18.37
CA ARG A 50 5.23 -2.37 17.77
C ARG A 50 5.67 -3.62 17.03
N THR A 51 6.00 -3.47 15.74
CA THR A 51 6.64 -4.54 14.96
C THR A 51 8.11 -4.65 15.33
N GLN A 52 8.64 -5.86 15.52
CA GLN A 52 10.08 -6.07 15.63
C GLN A 52 10.72 -5.82 14.27
N PHE A 53 11.46 -4.71 14.13
CA PHE A 53 12.02 -4.27 12.87
C PHE A 53 13.55 -4.41 12.90
N PRO A 54 14.17 -5.05 11.89
CA PRO A 54 15.60 -5.27 11.90
C PRO A 54 16.35 -3.94 11.74
N LEU A 55 17.35 -3.73 12.58
CA LEU A 55 18.15 -2.50 12.63
C LEU A 55 19.01 -2.32 11.36
N THR A 56 19.40 -3.43 10.74
CA THR A 56 20.09 -3.51 9.44
C THR A 56 19.28 -4.36 8.50
N ASN A 57 19.36 -4.08 7.19
CA ASN A 57 18.74 -4.92 6.15
C ASN A 57 17.21 -5.04 6.27
N GLY A 58 16.56 -4.07 6.91
CA GLY A 58 15.11 -3.96 6.91
C GLY A 58 14.57 -3.48 5.58
N PHE A 59 13.24 -3.47 5.47
CA PHE A 59 12.55 -2.81 4.37
C PHE A 59 11.19 -2.32 4.83
N VAL A 60 10.66 -1.36 4.08
CA VAL A 60 9.27 -0.94 4.15
C VAL A 60 8.60 -1.37 2.85
N GLU A 61 7.38 -1.89 2.92
CA GLU A 61 6.58 -2.24 1.75
C GLU A 61 5.28 -1.44 1.76
N ILE A 62 4.89 -0.94 0.59
CA ILE A 62 3.59 -0.33 0.36
C ILE A 62 2.87 -0.96 -0.82
N LEU A 63 1.55 -0.87 -0.84
CA LEU A 63 0.72 -1.06 -2.02
C LEU A 63 0.28 0.31 -2.55
N SER A 64 0.73 0.66 -3.76
CA SER A 64 0.32 1.87 -4.48
C SER A 64 -0.81 1.58 -5.45
N VAL A 65 -1.88 2.37 -5.45
CA VAL A 65 -2.91 2.30 -6.50
C VAL A 65 -2.72 3.35 -7.61
N HIS A 66 -1.68 4.19 -7.50
CA HIS A 66 -1.34 5.19 -8.51
C HIS A 66 -0.17 4.74 -9.40
N PRO A 67 -0.17 5.06 -10.71
CA PRO A 67 0.89 4.66 -11.63
C PRO A 67 2.22 5.39 -11.43
N SER A 68 2.22 6.55 -10.79
CA SER A 68 3.44 7.29 -10.46
C SER A 68 3.28 8.06 -9.17
N SER A 69 4.32 8.05 -8.34
CA SER A 69 4.34 8.74 -7.06
C SER A 69 5.75 8.99 -6.54
N THR A 70 5.85 9.84 -5.52
CA THR A 70 7.04 9.99 -4.68
C THR A 70 6.76 9.43 -3.29
N LEU A 71 7.76 8.81 -2.69
CA LEU A 71 7.72 8.34 -1.30
C LEU A 71 8.91 8.93 -0.54
N GLN A 72 8.62 9.56 0.59
CA GLN A 72 9.59 9.93 1.61
C GLN A 72 9.35 9.09 2.87
N ILE A 73 10.42 8.53 3.43
CA ILE A 73 10.41 7.75 4.67
C ILE A 73 11.19 8.54 5.71
N ASN A 74 10.54 8.89 6.82
CA ASN A 74 11.16 9.51 7.97
C ASN A 74 11.11 8.56 9.17
N VAL A 75 12.08 8.67 10.06
CA VAL A 75 12.13 7.90 11.31
C VAL A 75 12.19 8.85 12.49
N VAL A 76 11.32 8.60 13.47
CA VAL A 76 11.32 9.27 14.77
C VAL A 76 11.70 8.24 15.83
N LEU A 77 12.83 8.43 16.49
CA LEU A 77 13.26 7.55 17.59
C LEU A 77 12.59 7.98 18.90
N GLY A 78 12.13 7.00 19.67
CA GLY A 78 11.43 7.23 20.94
C GLY A 78 10.17 6.37 21.09
N SER A 79 9.62 6.37 22.30
CA SER A 79 8.48 5.51 22.63
C SER A 79 7.11 6.17 22.41
N ASN A 80 7.03 7.49 22.44
CA ASN A 80 5.76 8.23 22.36
C ASN A 80 5.97 9.54 21.57
N PRO A 81 6.15 9.47 20.23
CA PRO A 81 6.33 10.67 19.43
C PRO A 81 5.06 11.52 19.44
N ALA A 82 5.22 12.82 19.61
CA ALA A 82 4.20 13.83 19.45
C ALA A 82 4.23 14.41 18.02
N ALA A 83 3.20 15.16 17.64
CA ALA A 83 3.12 15.79 16.31
C ALA A 83 4.35 16.66 15.97
N ALA A 84 4.98 17.29 16.98
CA ALA A 84 6.17 18.12 16.81
C ALA A 84 7.42 17.32 16.38
N ASP A 85 7.44 16.01 16.64
CA ASP A 85 8.57 15.13 16.32
C ASP A 85 8.59 14.71 14.84
N PHE A 86 7.50 14.95 14.10
CA PHE A 86 7.36 14.62 12.67
C PHE A 86 7.71 15.78 11.74
N THR A 87 8.45 16.77 12.23
CA THR A 87 8.96 17.87 11.40
C THR A 87 10.27 17.49 10.73
N ALA A 88 10.64 18.18 9.64
CA ALA A 88 11.93 17.97 8.97
C ALA A 88 13.15 18.25 9.87
N ALA A 89 12.98 19.02 10.95
CA ALA A 89 14.03 19.32 11.91
C ALA A 89 14.14 18.29 13.05
N ALA A 90 13.05 17.57 13.35
CA ALA A 90 12.98 16.63 14.48
C ALA A 90 13.03 15.16 14.07
N SER A 91 12.57 14.83 12.85
CA SER A 91 12.63 13.49 12.30
C SER A 91 13.92 13.27 11.48
N THR A 92 14.34 12.01 11.34
CA THR A 92 15.49 11.65 10.51
C THR A 92 15.02 11.12 9.16
N PRO A 93 15.32 11.79 8.03
CA PRO A 93 15.03 11.26 6.71
C PRO A 93 15.82 9.98 6.46
N ALA A 94 15.13 8.92 6.05
CA ALA A 94 15.73 7.60 5.87
C ALA A 94 15.74 7.12 4.42
N ASN A 95 14.74 7.54 3.63
CA ASN A 95 14.73 7.31 2.20
C ASN A 95 13.85 8.38 1.52
N SER A 96 14.16 8.73 0.28
CA SER A 96 13.30 9.51 -0.59
C SER A 96 13.47 9.01 -2.01
N THR A 97 12.39 8.53 -2.62
CA THR A 97 12.43 7.88 -3.94
C THR A 97 11.14 8.13 -4.72
N SER A 98 11.12 7.71 -5.98
CA SER A 98 9.95 7.74 -6.85
C SER A 98 9.58 6.33 -7.30
N MET A 99 8.29 6.10 -7.47
CA MET A 99 7.74 4.90 -8.09
C MET A 99 7.03 5.29 -9.39
N ASN A 100 7.14 4.40 -10.37
CA ASN A 100 6.53 4.54 -11.70
C ASN A 100 5.73 3.30 -12.09
N HIS A 101 5.20 2.59 -11.09
CA HIS A 101 4.27 1.49 -11.25
C HIS A 101 3.24 1.48 -10.10
N PRO A 102 2.01 0.99 -10.35
CA PRO A 102 1.12 0.60 -9.27
C PRO A 102 1.55 -0.76 -8.69
N GLY A 103 0.87 -1.20 -7.64
CA GLY A 103 1.16 -2.46 -6.94
C GLY A 103 2.13 -2.30 -5.78
N HIS A 104 2.70 -3.43 -5.34
CA HIS A 104 3.66 -3.46 -4.24
C HIS A 104 4.97 -2.79 -4.65
N GLY A 105 5.42 -1.87 -3.82
CA GLY A 105 6.75 -1.27 -3.85
C GLY A 105 7.46 -1.57 -2.55
N CYS A 106 8.68 -2.08 -2.64
CA CYS A 106 9.52 -2.40 -1.50
C CYS A 106 10.76 -1.50 -1.45
N PHE A 107 11.06 -1.00 -0.26
CA PHE A 107 12.11 -0.01 -0.01
C PHE A 107 13.05 -0.49 1.08
N PRO A 108 14.25 -0.97 0.72
CA PRO A 108 15.27 -1.33 1.70
C PRO A 108 15.60 -0.16 2.62
N LEU A 109 15.78 -0.47 3.91
CA LEU A 109 16.01 0.49 4.96
C LEU A 109 17.11 -0.02 5.90
N ASN A 110 18.14 0.82 6.09
CA ASN A 110 19.20 0.56 7.06
C ASN A 110 19.22 1.70 8.07
N LEU A 111 18.97 1.37 9.34
CA LEU A 111 18.85 2.34 10.43
C LEU A 111 20.09 2.33 11.35
N SER A 112 21.11 1.55 11.04
CA SER A 112 22.27 1.35 11.94
C SER A 112 23.12 2.59 12.18
N SER A 113 23.10 3.56 11.26
CA SER A 113 23.84 4.82 11.37
C SER A 113 23.05 5.93 12.09
N PHE A 114 21.79 5.68 12.46
CA PHE A 114 20.92 6.72 13.00
C PHE A 114 21.26 6.94 14.47
N ASN A 115 21.44 8.19 14.86
CA ASN A 115 21.78 8.52 16.24
C ASN A 115 20.66 8.08 17.19
N GLY A 116 20.96 7.16 18.11
CA GLY A 116 19.99 6.57 19.04
C GLY A 116 19.28 5.32 18.53
N ALA A 117 19.53 4.89 17.29
CA ALA A 117 19.08 3.58 16.83
C ALA A 117 19.96 2.48 17.45
N ALA A 118 19.36 1.68 18.32
CA ALA A 118 20.01 0.60 19.03
C ALA A 118 19.05 -0.59 19.19
N ASN A 119 19.60 -1.75 19.58
CA ASN A 119 18.78 -2.92 19.89
C ASN A 119 17.78 -2.60 21.01
N ASN A 120 16.52 -2.96 20.82
CA ASN A 120 15.35 -2.64 21.65
C ASN A 120 14.96 -1.15 21.70
N ALA A 121 15.51 -0.30 20.83
CA ALA A 121 15.06 1.09 20.73
C ALA A 121 13.69 1.16 20.04
N ASN A 122 12.77 1.91 20.63
CA ASN A 122 11.48 2.19 20.01
C ASN A 122 11.64 3.27 18.94
N ALA A 123 10.91 3.13 17.83
CA ALA A 123 10.82 4.15 16.79
C ALA A 123 9.43 4.18 16.16
N THR A 124 9.15 5.22 15.40
CA THR A 124 8.02 5.32 14.49
C THR A 124 8.55 5.66 13.11
N ILE A 125 8.18 4.84 12.12
CA ILE A 125 8.49 5.06 10.71
C ILE A 125 7.29 5.78 10.10
N GLN A 126 7.51 6.98 9.58
CA GLN A 126 6.50 7.76 8.87
C GLN A 126 6.76 7.67 7.38
N LEU A 127 5.70 7.40 6.62
CA LEU A 127 5.69 7.49 5.17
C LEU A 127 4.91 8.72 4.75
N ILE A 128 5.49 9.49 3.84
CA ILE A 128 4.84 10.57 3.13
C ILE A 128 4.84 10.20 1.65
N TYR A 129 3.66 9.85 1.15
CA TYR A 129 3.43 9.49 -0.24
C TYR A 129 2.79 10.66 -0.98
N ASN A 130 3.07 10.83 -2.27
CA ASN A 130 2.36 11.79 -3.10
C ASN A 130 2.24 11.26 -4.53
N GLY A 131 1.00 11.04 -5.00
CA GLY A 131 0.73 10.61 -6.37
C GLY A 131 0.24 11.71 -7.30
N GLY A 132 0.23 12.97 -6.85
CA GLY A 132 -0.14 14.15 -7.63
C GLY A 132 -1.35 14.94 -7.10
N ASP A 133 -2.04 14.41 -6.09
CA ASP A 133 -3.23 14.96 -5.44
C ASP A 133 -2.96 15.54 -4.04
N GLY A 134 -1.74 15.39 -3.53
CA GLY A 134 -1.30 15.93 -2.25
C GLY A 134 -0.45 14.93 -1.46
N PRO A 135 0.10 15.34 -0.31
CA PRO A 135 0.80 14.43 0.58
C PRO A 135 -0.19 13.57 1.37
N LEU A 136 0.09 12.27 1.42
CA LEU A 136 -0.65 11.23 2.11
C LEU A 136 0.26 10.57 3.13
N TYR A 137 -0.28 10.21 4.29
CA TYR A 137 0.51 9.86 5.46
C TYR A 137 0.10 8.53 6.07
N GLN A 138 1.09 7.69 6.37
CA GLN A 138 0.91 6.51 7.22
C GLN A 138 2.11 6.35 8.15
N CYS A 139 1.88 5.75 9.31
CA CYS A 139 2.91 5.48 10.29
C CYS A 139 2.88 4.01 10.71
N ALA A 140 4.05 3.47 11.01
CA ALA A 140 4.21 2.19 11.69
C ALA A 140 5.09 2.35 12.92
N ASP A 141 4.65 1.79 14.05
CA ASP A 141 5.44 1.77 15.28
C ASP A 141 6.28 0.50 15.31
N VAL A 142 7.57 0.66 15.64
CA VAL A 142 8.52 -0.45 15.63
C VAL A 142 9.36 -0.49 16.90
N VAL A 143 9.91 -1.66 17.18
CA VAL A 143 11.04 -1.85 18.08
C VAL A 143 12.21 -2.37 17.26
N LEU A 144 13.30 -1.62 17.25
CA LEU A 144 14.49 -1.95 16.48
C LEU A 144 15.20 -3.14 17.12
N VAL A 145 15.53 -4.15 16.34
CA VAL A 145 16.18 -5.37 16.84
C VAL A 145 17.35 -5.77 15.95
N THR A 146 18.37 -6.41 16.52
CA THR A 146 19.48 -6.97 15.74
C THR A 146 19.07 -8.19 14.90
N SER A 147 18.00 -8.88 15.32
CA SER A 147 17.40 -10.00 14.59
C SER A 147 15.90 -9.97 14.82
N ALA A 148 15.14 -9.73 13.75
CA ALA A 148 13.68 -9.75 13.77
C ALA A 148 13.18 -11.18 13.49
N PRO A 149 12.41 -11.81 14.40
CA PRO A 149 11.89 -13.15 14.19
C PRO A 149 11.03 -13.24 12.93
N GLY A 150 11.31 -14.24 12.09
CA GLY A 150 10.56 -14.46 10.84
C GLY A 150 10.79 -13.42 9.75
N PHE A 151 11.71 -12.47 9.96
CA PHE A 151 12.08 -11.51 8.92
C PHE A 151 12.97 -12.17 7.86
N ASP A 152 12.57 -12.01 6.61
CA ASP A 152 13.30 -12.48 5.45
C ASP A 152 13.39 -11.35 4.43
N GLN A 153 14.62 -10.88 4.18
CA GLN A 153 14.87 -9.77 3.26
C GLN A 153 14.50 -10.13 1.81
N SER A 154 14.44 -11.42 1.44
CA SER A 154 14.06 -11.85 0.10
C SER A 154 12.57 -11.61 -0.22
N GLN A 155 11.75 -11.33 0.80
CA GLN A 155 10.34 -10.95 0.63
C GLN A 155 10.18 -9.51 0.12
N CYS A 156 11.26 -8.72 0.08
CA CYS A 156 11.24 -7.38 -0.48
C CYS A 156 11.26 -7.42 -2.01
N VAL A 157 10.08 -7.45 -2.64
CA VAL A 157 9.92 -7.58 -4.09
C VAL A 157 9.01 -6.49 -4.62
N ASN A 158 9.41 -5.82 -5.70
CA ASN A 158 8.55 -4.86 -6.38
C ASN A 158 7.65 -5.55 -7.41
N ASN A 159 6.47 -5.00 -7.67
CA ASN A 159 5.51 -5.55 -8.63
C ASN A 159 6.06 -5.65 -10.07
N ASN A 160 6.98 -4.77 -10.46
CA ASN A 160 7.67 -4.83 -11.77
C ASN A 160 8.78 -5.91 -11.82
N ASP A 161 9.34 -6.31 -10.68
CA ASP A 161 10.39 -7.33 -10.56
C ASP A 161 9.84 -8.76 -10.64
N ALA A 162 8.53 -8.95 -10.40
CA ALA A 162 7.83 -10.24 -10.45
C ALA A 162 7.84 -10.92 -11.84
N THR A 163 8.38 -10.27 -12.87
CA THR A 163 8.53 -10.83 -14.22
C THR A 163 9.78 -11.71 -14.39
N THR A 164 10.66 -11.82 -13.38
CA THR A 164 11.97 -12.50 -13.52
C THR A 164 12.23 -13.60 -12.47
N SER A 165 11.20 -14.37 -12.11
CA SER A 165 11.37 -15.61 -11.33
C SER A 165 10.50 -16.73 -11.88
N SER A 166 10.74 -17.13 -13.13
CA SER A 166 10.26 -18.42 -13.65
C SER A 166 11.18 -19.54 -13.16
N SER A 167 11.02 -19.95 -11.91
CA SER A 167 11.54 -21.24 -11.44
C SER A 167 10.76 -22.37 -12.12
N GLY A 168 11.42 -23.01 -13.08
CA GLY A 168 11.21 -24.39 -13.55
C GLY A 168 9.78 -24.94 -13.56
N VAL A 169 9.13 -24.87 -14.73
CA VAL A 169 7.99 -25.74 -15.04
C VAL A 169 8.50 -27.17 -15.11
N ALA A 170 8.16 -28.00 -14.12
CA ALA A 170 8.35 -29.44 -14.21
C ALA A 170 7.44 -30.01 -15.33
N PRO A 171 7.90 -30.96 -16.15
CA PRO A 171 7.10 -31.51 -17.24
C PRO A 171 5.94 -32.36 -16.69
N ALA A 172 4.76 -32.17 -17.26
CA ALA A 172 3.57 -32.96 -16.97
C ALA A 172 3.78 -34.45 -17.33
N PRO A 173 3.35 -35.41 -16.51
CA PRO A 173 3.34 -36.81 -16.92
C PRO A 173 2.13 -37.09 -17.83
N THR A 174 2.44 -37.59 -19.02
CA THR A 174 1.51 -38.15 -20.00
C THR A 174 0.89 -39.44 -19.44
N GLY A 175 -0.45 -39.52 -19.42
CA GLY A 175 -1.18 -40.73 -19.03
C GLY A 175 -2.52 -40.80 -19.76
N SER A 176 -2.51 -41.43 -20.93
CA SER A 176 -3.71 -41.80 -21.69
C SER A 176 -4.48 -42.90 -20.96
N GLY A 177 -5.75 -42.66 -20.65
CA GLY A 177 -6.69 -43.66 -20.14
C GLY A 177 -8.11 -43.24 -20.46
N ALA A 178 -8.61 -43.66 -21.61
CA ALA A 178 -9.99 -43.48 -22.01
C ALA A 178 -10.90 -44.43 -21.21
N ALA A 179 -11.94 -43.89 -20.57
CA ALA A 179 -13.13 -44.63 -20.18
C ALA A 179 -14.35 -43.69 -20.20
N SER A 180 -15.44 -44.20 -20.76
CA SER A 180 -16.61 -43.49 -21.29
C SER A 180 -17.82 -43.48 -20.33
N ILE A 181 -18.52 -42.32 -20.26
CA ILE A 181 -19.99 -42.04 -20.22
C ILE A 181 -20.81 -42.66 -19.03
N PRO A 182 -21.81 -42.00 -18.37
CA PRO A 182 -22.83 -41.08 -18.92
C PRO A 182 -23.20 -39.80 -18.17
N ALA A 183 -23.89 -38.95 -18.95
CA ALA A 183 -24.54 -37.70 -18.63
C ALA A 183 -25.58 -37.76 -17.51
N LYS A 184 -25.66 -36.68 -16.72
CA LYS A 184 -26.90 -36.20 -16.10
C LYS A 184 -27.00 -34.69 -16.20
N SER A 185 -28.14 -34.27 -16.73
CA SER A 185 -28.59 -32.90 -16.99
C SER A 185 -28.55 -32.01 -15.75
N ALA A 186 -28.08 -30.77 -15.91
CA ALA A 186 -28.39 -29.67 -15.01
C ALA A 186 -28.83 -28.47 -15.86
N ALA A 187 -30.09 -28.11 -15.71
CA ALA A 187 -30.74 -27.02 -16.42
C ALA A 187 -30.18 -25.66 -15.96
N LEU A 188 -29.90 -24.80 -16.94
CA LEU A 188 -29.48 -23.41 -16.76
C LEU A 188 -30.73 -22.57 -16.49
N VAL A 189 -30.90 -22.06 -15.26
CA VAL A 189 -31.94 -21.05 -14.96
C VAL A 189 -31.30 -19.67 -15.10
N ALA A 190 -31.62 -18.99 -16.19
CA ALA A 190 -31.28 -17.59 -16.42
C ALA A 190 -32.26 -16.71 -15.63
N LEU A 191 -31.75 -15.91 -14.69
CA LEU A 191 -32.53 -14.92 -13.94
C LEU A 191 -32.39 -13.56 -14.64
N THR A 192 -33.46 -13.11 -15.29
CA THR A 192 -33.58 -11.76 -15.86
C THR A 192 -34.02 -10.78 -14.78
N PHE A 193 -33.19 -9.79 -14.49
CA PHE A 193 -33.59 -8.63 -13.67
C PHE A 193 -34.32 -7.62 -14.56
N VAL A 194 -35.61 -7.43 -14.31
CA VAL A 194 -36.43 -6.35 -14.86
C VAL A 194 -36.30 -5.14 -13.94
N ALA A 195 -35.79 -4.03 -14.48
CA ALA A 195 -35.84 -2.72 -13.84
C ALA A 195 -37.28 -2.17 -13.91
N ALA A 196 -37.83 -1.77 -12.76
CA ALA A 196 -39.06 -1.00 -12.69
C ALA A 196 -38.78 0.34 -12.02
N MET A 197 -38.93 1.40 -12.81
CA MET A 197 -39.04 2.78 -12.35
C MET A 197 -40.39 2.97 -11.67
N MET A 198 -40.44 3.66 -10.53
CA MET A 198 -41.65 4.40 -10.15
C MET A 198 -41.27 5.58 -9.26
N SER A 199 -41.59 6.77 -9.75
CA SER A 199 -41.57 8.04 -9.05
C SER A 199 -42.50 8.02 -7.84
N LEU A 200 -42.09 8.71 -6.76
CA LEU A 200 -42.89 9.71 -6.07
C LEU A 200 -41.94 10.75 -5.45
#